data_AF-A0A9W6U1A2-F1
#
_entry.id   AF-A0A9W6U1A2-F1
#
_cell.length_a   1.000
_cell.length_b   1.000
_cell.length_c   1.000
_cell.angle_alpha   90.00
_cell.angle_beta   90.00
_cell.angle_gamma   90.00
#
_symmetry.space_group_name_H-M   'P 1'
#
loop_
_entity.id
_entity.type
_entity.pdbx_description
1 polymer ?
#
loop_
_entity_poly.entity_id
_entity_poly.type
_entity_poly.pdbx_seq_one_letter_code
_entity_poly.pdbx_strand_id
1 'polypeptide(L)'
;MERMEPFAQWEDGTARYTLAETVGGDVHVAVLVSYRPKSLLPLYMASARRAVRLVNAVVALVTANAYISTLGGGHFLCRHLNQSTLLAKLQIGISMGLKDPVLESKCRVNLMYNALQLGKFKRARRILRREELVAEQLDSSELRKVCHAANVYIDKMHRLHKEQALFHRKNGRPATLHDNFYRQRIVRMTK
;
A
#
# COMPACT_ATOMS: atom_id res chain seq x y z
N MET A 1 -11.10 -6.79 -66.17
CA MET A 1 -12.05 -6.73 -65.04
C MET A 1 -12.60 -8.14 -64.88
N GLU A 2 -11.87 -8.98 -64.16
CA GLU A 2 -12.23 -10.39 -63.98
C GLU A 2 -13.44 -10.48 -63.04
N ARG A 3 -14.50 -11.15 -63.51
CA ARG A 3 -15.68 -11.45 -62.70
C ARG A 3 -15.28 -12.51 -61.69
N MET A 4 -15.29 -12.16 -60.41
CA MET A 4 -15.26 -13.16 -59.33
C MET A 4 -16.65 -13.82 -59.28
N GLU A 5 -16.70 -15.12 -59.55
CA GLU A 5 -17.88 -15.99 -59.37
C GLU A 5 -18.38 -15.96 -57.90
N PRO A 6 -19.67 -16.25 -57.65
CA PRO A 6 -20.29 -16.08 -56.34
C PRO A 6 -19.72 -17.08 -55.33
N PHE A 7 -19.15 -16.54 -54.25
CA PHE A 7 -18.72 -17.34 -53.11
C PHE A 7 -19.89 -18.11 -52.50
N ALA A 8 -19.83 -19.44 -52.51
CA ALA A 8 -20.77 -20.26 -51.77
C ALA A 8 -20.35 -20.27 -50.29
N GLN A 9 -21.23 -19.75 -49.44
CA GLN A 9 -21.06 -19.76 -47.98
C GLN A 9 -21.99 -20.79 -47.36
N TRP A 10 -21.44 -21.59 -46.45
CA TRP A 10 -22.18 -22.58 -45.68
C TRP A 10 -21.78 -22.50 -44.20
N GLU A 11 -22.73 -22.73 -43.30
CA GLU A 11 -22.50 -22.69 -41.86
C GLU A 11 -23.18 -23.88 -41.20
N ASP A 12 -22.46 -24.55 -40.29
CA ASP A 12 -22.99 -25.57 -39.40
C ASP A 12 -22.94 -25.09 -37.94
N GLY A 13 -23.33 -25.95 -36.98
CA GLY A 13 -23.34 -25.59 -35.56
C GLY A 13 -21.96 -25.21 -34.97
N THR A 14 -20.87 -25.48 -35.68
CA THR A 14 -19.48 -25.49 -35.22
C THR A 14 -18.48 -24.71 -36.09
N ALA A 15 -18.77 -24.54 -37.38
CA ALA A 15 -17.84 -23.95 -38.35
C ALA A 15 -18.58 -23.22 -39.47
N ARG A 16 -17.87 -22.27 -40.08
CA ARG A 16 -18.30 -21.57 -41.29
C ARG A 16 -17.30 -21.85 -42.41
N TYR A 17 -17.85 -22.24 -43.56
CA TYR A 17 -17.12 -22.65 -44.74
C TYR A 17 -17.34 -21.62 -45.84
N THR A 18 -16.24 -21.19 -46.47
CA THR A 18 -16.29 -20.33 -47.67
C THR A 18 -15.56 -21.03 -48.80
N LEU A 19 -16.27 -21.22 -49.91
CA LEU A 19 -15.76 -21.88 -51.11
C LEU A 19 -15.50 -20.85 -52.19
N ALA A 20 -14.32 -20.95 -52.82
CA ALA A 20 -13.98 -20.18 -53.99
C ALA A 20 -13.30 -21.10 -55.03
N GLU A 21 -13.76 -21.03 -56.27
CA GLU A 21 -13.06 -21.66 -57.39
C GLU A 21 -11.86 -20.80 -57.77
N THR A 22 -10.69 -21.43 -57.93
CA THR A 22 -9.49 -20.70 -58.36
C THR A 22 -9.39 -20.69 -59.88
N VAL A 23 -9.19 -19.51 -60.47
CA VAL A 23 -9.06 -19.33 -61.92
C VAL A 23 -7.65 -19.78 -62.35
N GLY A 24 -7.56 -21.00 -62.85
CA GLY A 24 -6.36 -21.61 -63.41
C GLY A 24 -6.73 -22.94 -64.07
N GLY A 25 -6.11 -23.29 -65.20
CA GLY A 25 -6.54 -24.36 -66.12
C GLY A 25 -6.70 -25.79 -65.57
N ASP A 26 -6.43 -26.03 -64.29
CA ASP A 26 -6.79 -27.23 -63.55
C ASP A 26 -7.78 -26.87 -62.42
N VAL A 27 -8.91 -27.57 -62.35
CA VAL A 27 -10.00 -27.27 -61.41
C VAL A 27 -9.54 -27.53 -59.97
N HIS A 28 -9.10 -26.47 -59.30
CA HIS A 28 -8.79 -26.47 -57.88
C HIS A 28 -9.86 -25.68 -57.11
N VAL A 29 -10.37 -26.27 -56.04
CA VAL A 29 -11.34 -25.64 -55.14
C VAL A 29 -10.61 -25.25 -53.85
N ALA A 30 -10.58 -23.97 -53.53
CA ALA A 30 -10.05 -23.48 -52.26
C ALA A 30 -11.19 -23.44 -51.23
N VAL A 31 -11.06 -24.24 -50.16
CA VAL A 31 -12.01 -24.26 -49.04
C VAL A 31 -11.38 -23.57 -47.83
N LEU A 32 -11.91 -22.42 -47.44
CA LEU A 32 -11.54 -21.78 -46.17
C LEU A 32 -12.49 -22.27 -45.07
N VAL A 33 -11.96 -23.11 -44.17
CA VAL A 33 -12.69 -23.59 -42.99
C VAL A 33 -12.36 -22.69 -41.81
N SER A 34 -13.34 -21.90 -41.37
CA SER A 34 -13.23 -21.09 -40.17
C SER A 34 -13.93 -21.78 -39.01
N TYR A 35 -13.12 -22.43 -38.15
CA TYR A 35 -13.61 -23.08 -36.94
C TYR A 35 -13.86 -22.05 -35.85
N ARG A 36 -15.09 -21.97 -35.35
CA ARG A 36 -15.46 -21.07 -34.25
C ARG A 36 -15.76 -21.90 -33.00
N PRO A 37 -14.75 -22.24 -32.18
CA PRO A 37 -14.98 -23.03 -30.98
C PRO A 37 -15.87 -22.23 -30.02
N LYS A 38 -17.17 -22.57 -29.97
CA LYS A 38 -18.10 -22.07 -28.95
C LYS A 38 -17.71 -22.51 -27.53
N SER A 39 -16.77 -23.46 -27.41
CA SER A 39 -16.44 -24.21 -26.20
C SER A 39 -15.07 -23.93 -25.60
N LEU A 40 -14.25 -23.02 -26.16
CA LEU A 40 -13.01 -22.60 -25.49
C LEU A 40 -13.38 -21.65 -24.34
N LEU A 41 -13.88 -22.25 -23.26
CA LEU A 41 -14.34 -21.69 -21.99
C LEU A 41 -15.28 -20.49 -22.17
N PRO A 42 -16.56 -20.55 -21.77
CA PRO A 42 -17.29 -19.31 -21.54
C PRO A 42 -16.52 -18.60 -20.40
N LEU A 43 -15.59 -17.71 -20.75
CA LEU A 43 -14.94 -16.80 -19.83
C LEU A 43 -16.10 -16.09 -19.17
N TYR A 44 -16.43 -16.52 -17.96
CA TYR A 44 -17.63 -16.08 -17.28
C TYR A 44 -17.39 -14.60 -17.00
N MET A 45 -17.88 -13.72 -17.87
CA MET A 45 -17.49 -12.31 -17.89
C MET A 45 -17.75 -11.64 -16.54
N ALA A 46 -18.68 -12.17 -15.74
CA ALA A 46 -18.90 -11.77 -14.37
C ALA A 46 -17.75 -12.13 -13.42
N SER A 47 -17.14 -13.32 -13.51
CA SER A 47 -15.97 -13.69 -12.69
C SER A 47 -14.74 -12.87 -13.10
N ALA A 48 -14.51 -12.70 -14.41
CA ALA A 48 -13.45 -11.85 -14.93
C ALA A 48 -13.61 -10.39 -14.45
N ARG A 49 -14.82 -9.82 -14.54
CA ARG A 49 -15.11 -8.47 -14.01
C ARG A 49 -14.90 -8.39 -12.50
N ARG A 50 -15.27 -9.41 -11.73
CA ARG A 50 -15.03 -9.45 -10.26
C ARG A 50 -13.54 -9.49 -9.95
N ALA A 51 -12.76 -10.31 -10.67
CA ALA A 51 -11.31 -10.38 -10.51
C ALA A 51 -10.65 -9.02 -10.83
N VAL A 52 -11.01 -8.38 -11.95
CA VAL A 52 -10.51 -7.05 -12.30
C VAL A 52 -10.87 -6.00 -11.25
N ARG A 53 -12.11 -6.01 -10.75
CA ARG A 53 -12.53 -5.09 -9.67
C ARG A 53 -11.72 -5.31 -8.40
N LEU A 54 -11.45 -6.56 -8.03
CA LEU A 54 -10.63 -6.89 -6.86
C LEU A 54 -9.20 -6.36 -7.04
N VAL A 55 -8.57 -6.61 -8.19
CA VAL A 55 -7.23 -6.10 -8.49
C VAL A 55 -7.20 -4.57 -8.42
N ASN A 56 -8.16 -3.89 -9.04
CA ASN A 56 -8.26 -2.44 -8.97
C ASN A 56 -8.45 -1.92 -7.54
N ALA A 57 -9.23 -2.63 -6.71
CA ALA A 57 -9.40 -2.27 -5.30
C ALA A 57 -8.09 -2.41 -4.51
N VAL A 58 -7.32 -3.48 -4.75
CA VAL A 58 -6.00 -3.68 -4.13
C VAL A 58 -5.03 -2.58 -4.56
N VAL A 59 -4.97 -2.26 -5.86
CA VAL A 59 -4.13 -1.17 -6.38
C VAL A 59 -4.52 0.18 -5.76
N ALA A 60 -5.82 0.46 -5.64
CA ALA A 60 -6.30 1.67 -4.99
C ALA A 60 -5.89 1.74 -3.51
N LEU A 61 -5.97 0.63 -2.77
CA LEU A 61 -5.53 0.55 -1.38
C LEU A 61 -4.03 0.77 -1.21
N VAL A 62 -3.20 0.15 -2.05
CA VAL A 62 -1.73 0.34 -2.04
C VAL A 62 -1.39 1.81 -2.36
N THR A 63 -2.06 2.40 -3.34
CA THR A 63 -1.87 3.80 -3.72
C THR A 63 -2.29 4.73 -2.58
N ALA A 64 -3.45 4.49 -1.97
CA ALA A 64 -3.92 5.25 -0.82
C ALA A 64 -2.96 5.15 0.37
N ASN A 65 -2.41 3.95 0.63
CA ASN A 65 -1.39 3.75 1.68
C ASN A 65 -0.14 4.60 1.43
N ALA A 66 0.40 4.61 0.21
CA ALA A 66 1.56 5.41 -0.13
C ALA A 66 1.30 6.92 0.04
N TYR A 67 0.11 7.38 -0.41
CA TYR A 67 -0.29 8.78 -0.28
C TYR A 67 -0.45 9.20 1.19
N ILE A 68 -1.16 8.39 2.00
CA ILE A 68 -1.36 8.62 3.43
C ILE A 68 -0.03 8.57 4.19
N SER A 69 0.88 7.67 3.83
CA SER A 69 2.23 7.60 4.41
C SER A 69 3.01 8.90 4.18
N THR A 70 2.95 9.42 2.96
CA THR A 70 3.66 10.64 2.56
C THR A 70 3.07 11.87 3.26
N LEU A 71 1.75 12.02 3.24
CA LEU A 71 1.06 13.10 3.96
C LEU A 71 1.23 12.99 5.48
N GLY A 72 1.15 11.78 6.03
CA GLY A 72 1.32 11.51 7.47
C GLY A 72 2.72 11.92 7.93
N GLY A 73 3.75 11.54 7.18
CA GLY A 73 5.12 11.99 7.40
C GLY A 73 5.27 13.51 7.31
N GLY A 74 4.66 14.14 6.32
CA GLY A 74 4.63 15.61 6.20
C GLY A 74 3.99 16.29 7.41
N HIS A 75 2.80 15.84 7.82
CA HIS A 75 2.11 16.35 9.01
C HIS A 75 2.91 16.12 10.30
N PHE A 76 3.59 14.98 10.43
CA PHE A 76 4.50 14.70 11.55
C PHE A 76 5.67 15.69 11.62
N LEU A 77 6.30 15.98 10.48
CA LEU A 77 7.42 16.92 10.40
C LEU A 77 6.97 18.36 10.67
N CYS A 78 5.77 18.73 10.21
CA CYS A 78 5.13 20.02 10.47
C CYS A 78 4.41 20.10 11.82
N ARG A 79 4.50 19.05 12.67
CA ARG A 79 3.90 18.99 14.03
C ARG A 79 2.38 19.09 14.07
N HIS A 80 1.70 18.76 12.98
CA HIS A 80 0.26 18.58 12.93
C HIS A 80 -0.08 17.19 13.49
N LEU A 81 0.17 17.00 14.79
CA LEU A 81 0.16 15.70 15.46
C LEU A 81 -1.20 15.03 15.47
N ASN A 82 -2.28 15.80 15.52
CA ASN A 82 -3.64 15.26 15.45
C ASN A 82 -3.89 14.63 14.07
N GLN A 83 -3.51 15.34 13.01
CA GLN A 83 -3.63 14.89 11.62
C GLN A 83 -2.70 13.70 11.36
N SER A 84 -1.44 13.77 11.78
CA SER A 84 -0.50 12.65 11.68
C SER A 84 -1.03 11.39 12.38
N THR A 85 -1.61 11.55 13.58
CA THR A 85 -2.21 10.43 14.32
C THR A 85 -3.42 9.85 13.59
N LEU A 86 -4.29 10.70 13.04
CA LEU A 86 -5.44 10.26 12.26
C LEU A 86 -5.00 9.47 11.02
N LEU A 87 -4.04 10.01 10.27
CA LEU A 87 -3.49 9.37 9.07
C LEU A 87 -2.82 8.03 9.39
N ALA A 88 -2.05 7.95 10.48
CA ALA A 88 -1.45 6.69 10.90
C ALA A 88 -2.51 5.62 11.29
N LYS A 89 -3.64 6.02 11.89
CA LYS A 89 -4.76 5.11 12.17
C LYS A 89 -5.44 4.63 10.88
N LEU A 90 -5.64 5.53 9.92
CA LEU A 90 -6.18 5.16 8.61
C LEU A 90 -5.24 4.18 7.89
N GLN A 91 -3.93 4.42 7.98
CA GLN A 91 -2.91 3.55 7.41
C GLN A 91 -2.96 2.13 7.98
N ILE A 92 -3.22 1.98 9.29
CA ILE A 92 -3.46 0.68 9.93
C ILE A 92 -4.73 0.02 9.37
N GLY A 93 -5.82 0.77 9.18
CA GLY A 93 -7.04 0.23 8.58
C GLY A 93 -6.81 -0.28 7.15
N ILE A 94 -6.01 0.45 6.37
CA ILE A 94 -5.64 0.05 5.00
C ILE A 94 -4.76 -1.21 5.02
N SER A 95 -3.76 -1.29 5.90
CA SER A 95 -2.90 -2.48 6.01
C SER A 95 -3.68 -3.72 6.42
N MET A 96 -4.68 -3.57 7.31
CA MET A 96 -5.62 -4.65 7.66
C MET A 96 -6.42 -5.11 6.42
N GLY A 97 -6.89 -4.15 5.60
CA GLY A 97 -7.59 -4.45 4.35
C GLY A 97 -6.71 -5.16 3.31
N LEU A 98 -5.41 -4.85 3.28
CA LEU A 98 -4.41 -5.52 2.45
C LEU A 98 -3.96 -6.88 3.01
N LYS A 99 -4.35 -7.22 4.25
CA LYS A 99 -3.90 -8.40 4.99
C LYS A 99 -2.36 -8.49 5.09
N ASP A 100 -1.71 -7.33 5.24
CA ASP A 100 -0.25 -7.25 5.40
C ASP A 100 0.10 -6.95 6.87
N PRO A 101 0.39 -7.97 7.69
CA PRO A 101 0.68 -7.79 9.11
C PRO A 101 2.01 -7.07 9.37
N VAL A 102 2.95 -7.13 8.42
CA VAL A 102 4.24 -6.44 8.53
C VAL A 102 4.02 -4.94 8.34
N LEU A 103 3.28 -4.54 7.30
CA LEU A 103 2.93 -3.15 7.09
C LEU A 103 2.09 -2.60 8.25
N GLU A 104 1.17 -3.39 8.78
CA GLU A 104 0.35 -3.01 9.94
C GLU A 104 1.20 -2.68 11.16
N SER A 105 2.19 -3.52 11.46
CA SER A 105 3.13 -3.28 12.57
C SER A 105 3.97 -2.02 12.35
N LYS A 106 4.50 -1.79 11.14
CA LYS A 106 5.21 -0.55 10.80
C LYS A 106 4.33 0.69 11.02
N CYS A 107 3.05 0.64 10.67
CA CYS A 107 2.11 1.74 10.90
C CYS A 107 1.83 1.98 12.39
N ARG A 108 1.82 0.94 13.22
CA ARG A 108 1.73 1.09 14.69
C ARG A 108 2.99 1.72 15.28
N VAL A 109 4.17 1.41 14.74
CA VAL A 109 5.42 2.11 15.11
C VAL A 109 5.34 3.61 14.75
N ASN A 110 4.68 3.99 13.65
CA ASN A 110 4.41 5.41 13.35
C ASN A 110 3.51 6.08 14.40
N LEU A 111 2.48 5.38 14.90
CA LEU A 111 1.69 5.87 16.05
C LEU A 111 2.52 6.01 17.33
N MET A 112 3.52 5.15 17.54
CA MET A 112 4.46 5.28 18.64
C MET A 112 5.29 6.57 18.52
N TYR A 113 5.82 6.89 17.33
CA TYR A 113 6.54 8.15 17.11
C TYR A 113 5.66 9.38 17.37
N ASN A 114 4.39 9.35 16.95
CA ASN A 114 3.42 10.39 17.27
C ASN A 114 3.20 10.53 18.80
N ALA A 115 3.13 9.42 19.53
CA ALA A 115 3.00 9.43 20.98
C ALA A 115 4.24 10.03 21.68
N LEU A 116 5.44 9.80 21.14
CA LEU A 116 6.67 10.41 21.67
C LEU A 116 6.71 11.92 21.49
N GLN A 117 6.31 12.45 20.33
CA GLN A 117 6.24 13.90 20.13
C GLN A 117 5.22 14.57 21.08
N LEU A 118 4.19 13.83 21.50
CA LEU A 118 3.24 14.26 22.53
C LEU A 118 3.73 14.06 23.98
N GLY A 119 4.95 13.56 24.19
CA GLY A 119 5.52 13.31 25.53
C GLY A 119 4.96 12.06 26.22
N LYS A 120 4.18 11.24 25.52
CA LYS A 120 3.53 10.05 26.08
C LYS A 120 4.47 8.85 26.05
N PHE A 121 5.63 8.95 26.71
CA PHE A 121 6.69 7.92 26.71
C PHE A 121 6.19 6.55 27.18
N LYS A 122 5.36 6.50 28.24
CA LYS A 122 4.76 5.24 28.73
C LYS A 122 3.93 4.54 27.65
N ARG A 123 3.14 5.31 26.90
CA ARG A 123 2.32 4.79 25.79
C ARG A 123 3.22 4.33 24.64
N ALA A 124 4.23 5.11 24.28
CA ALA A 124 5.16 4.78 23.21
C ALA A 124 5.87 3.44 23.48
N ARG A 125 6.43 3.26 24.69
CA ARG A 125 7.06 1.99 25.10
C ARG A 125 6.10 0.80 25.09
N ARG A 126 4.85 1.00 25.50
CA ARG A 126 3.82 -0.06 25.46
C ARG A 126 3.54 -0.50 24.03
N ILE A 127 3.44 0.44 23.09
CA ILE A 127 3.25 0.12 21.67
C ILE A 127 4.48 -0.66 21.18
N LEU A 128 5.68 -0.13 21.39
CA LEU A 128 6.90 -0.77 20.89
C LEU A 128 7.08 -2.21 21.38
N ARG A 129 6.88 -2.48 22.68
CA ARG A 129 6.97 -3.85 23.22
C ARG A 129 5.99 -4.82 22.57
N ARG A 130 4.80 -4.35 22.17
CA ARG A 130 3.84 -5.19 21.45
C ARG A 130 4.33 -5.48 20.05
N GLU A 131 4.87 -4.48 19.36
CA GLU A 131 5.40 -4.66 18.00
C GLU A 131 6.68 -5.52 17.98
N GLU A 132 7.50 -5.48 19.02
CA GLU A 132 8.65 -6.41 19.18
C GLU A 132 8.18 -7.87 19.25
N LEU A 133 7.14 -8.16 20.04
CA LEU A 133 6.54 -9.51 20.08
C LEU A 133 5.92 -9.90 18.73
N VAL A 134 5.27 -8.97 18.04
CA VAL A 134 4.74 -9.23 16.68
C VAL A 134 5.87 -9.53 15.70
N ALA A 135 7.00 -8.82 15.80
CA ALA A 135 8.17 -9.06 14.94
C ALA A 135 8.78 -10.44 15.17
N GLU A 136 8.78 -10.93 16.41
CA GLU A 136 9.19 -12.31 16.76
C GLU A 136 8.19 -13.33 16.21
N GLN A 137 6.89 -13.12 16.41
CA GLN A 137 5.83 -14.02 15.92
C GLN A 137 5.82 -14.15 14.40
N LEU A 138 6.09 -13.06 13.67
CA LEU A 138 6.16 -13.04 12.22
C LEU A 138 7.53 -13.45 11.66
N ASP A 139 8.51 -13.76 12.52
CA ASP A 139 9.92 -13.98 12.19
C ASP A 139 10.50 -12.90 11.24
N SER A 140 10.02 -11.67 11.34
CA SER A 140 10.38 -10.61 10.39
C SER A 140 11.67 -9.89 10.83
N SER A 141 12.76 -10.12 10.09
CA SER A 141 14.04 -9.43 10.32
C SER A 141 13.93 -7.92 10.07
N GLU A 142 13.08 -7.51 9.13
CA GLU A 142 12.82 -6.10 8.84
C GLU A 142 12.10 -5.41 10.00
N LEU A 143 11.04 -6.01 10.55
CA LEU A 143 10.36 -5.44 11.72
C LEU A 143 11.27 -5.36 12.94
N ARG A 144 12.12 -6.37 13.16
CA ARG A 144 13.13 -6.33 14.24
C ARG A 144 14.05 -5.12 14.10
N LYS A 145 14.52 -4.81 12.89
CA LYS A 145 15.32 -3.60 12.63
C LYS A 145 14.54 -2.31 12.90
N VAL A 146 13.28 -2.25 12.46
CA VAL A 146 12.39 -1.09 12.70
C VAL A 146 12.15 -0.88 14.20
N CYS A 147 11.88 -1.95 14.95
CA CYS A 147 11.66 -1.88 16.40
C CYS A 147 12.96 -1.48 17.13
N HIS A 148 14.10 -2.03 16.73
CA HIS A 148 15.39 -1.63 17.29
C HIS A 148 15.68 -0.15 17.10
N ALA A 149 15.50 0.38 15.88
CA ALA A 149 15.66 1.80 15.59
C ALA A 149 14.69 2.67 16.41
N ALA A 150 13.44 2.23 16.54
CA ALA A 150 12.44 2.88 17.38
C ALA A 150 12.85 2.92 18.87
N ASN A 151 13.43 1.83 19.39
CA ASN A 151 13.88 1.77 20.78
C ASN A 151 15.02 2.78 21.04
N VAL A 152 16.04 2.79 20.16
CA VAL A 152 17.13 3.78 20.21
C VAL A 152 16.59 5.22 20.17
N TYR A 153 15.58 5.46 19.33
CA TYR A 153 14.94 6.77 19.24
C TYR A 153 14.17 7.15 20.53
N ILE A 154 13.47 6.22 21.17
CA ILE A 154 12.79 6.45 22.47
C ILE A 154 13.81 6.91 23.52
N ASP A 155 14.93 6.23 23.63
CA ASP A 155 15.93 6.53 24.66
C ASP A 155 16.59 7.89 24.40
N LYS A 156 16.90 8.19 23.13
CA LYS A 156 17.36 9.52 22.72
C LYS A 156 16.34 10.60 23.11
N MET A 157 15.07 10.42 22.76
CA MET A 157 14.01 11.40 23.06
C MET A 157 13.80 11.59 24.57
N HIS A 158 13.89 10.52 25.34
CA HIS A 158 13.79 10.58 26.80
C HIS A 158 14.96 11.35 27.43
N ARG A 159 16.19 11.16 26.92
CA ARG A 159 17.36 11.95 27.34
C ARG A 159 17.17 13.44 27.03
N LEU A 160 16.79 13.76 25.79
CA LEU A 160 16.55 15.14 25.36
C LEU A 160 15.45 15.84 26.19
N HIS A 161 14.40 15.10 26.54
CA HIS A 161 13.31 15.60 27.39
C HIS A 161 13.77 15.88 28.82
N LYS A 162 14.59 14.99 29.41
CA LYS A 162 15.19 15.21 30.73
C LYS A 162 16.10 16.44 30.75
N GLU A 163 16.96 16.59 29.74
CA GLU A 163 17.82 17.78 29.59
C GLU A 163 16.98 19.06 29.56
N GLN A 164 15.93 19.10 28.73
CA GLN A 164 15.05 20.26 28.63
C GLN A 164 14.33 20.59 29.95
N ALA A 165 13.82 19.58 30.65
CA ALA A 165 13.19 19.75 31.95
C ALA A 165 14.16 20.33 33.00
N LEU A 166 15.41 19.87 33.01
CA LEU A 166 16.47 20.40 33.87
C LEU A 166 16.79 21.87 33.54
N PHE A 167 16.87 22.22 32.25
CA PHE A 167 17.06 23.61 31.82
C PHE A 167 15.90 24.52 32.24
N HIS A 168 14.65 24.06 32.10
CA HIS A 168 13.47 24.84 32.53
C HIS A 168 13.49 25.08 34.05
N ARG A 169 13.84 24.06 34.84
CA ARG A 169 13.93 24.17 36.30
C ARG A 169 15.01 25.15 36.77
N LYS A 170 16.13 25.26 36.04
CA LYS A 170 17.24 26.17 36.37
C LYS A 170 16.97 27.62 35.95
N ASN A 171 16.35 27.84 34.79
CA ASN A 171 16.28 29.17 34.17
C ASN A 171 14.89 29.84 34.26
N GLY A 172 13.88 29.18 34.83
CA GLY A 172 12.56 29.75 35.14
C GLY A 172 11.69 30.14 33.93
N ARG A 173 12.25 30.17 32.72
CA ARG A 173 11.55 30.42 31.46
C ARG A 173 11.74 29.26 30.50
N PRO A 174 10.73 28.93 29.67
CA PRO A 174 10.91 28.02 28.55
C PRO A 174 11.78 28.72 27.50
N ALA A 175 13.09 28.71 27.68
CA ALA A 175 14.00 29.12 26.62
C ALA A 175 13.72 28.21 25.43
N THR A 176 13.29 28.79 24.30
CA THR A 176 13.27 28.12 23.01
C THR A 176 14.70 27.72 22.71
N LEU A 177 15.05 26.50 23.08
CA LEU A 177 16.38 25.94 22.93
C LEU A 177 16.59 25.69 21.43
N HIS A 178 17.20 26.66 20.76
CA HIS A 178 17.60 26.56 19.36
C HIS A 178 18.88 25.74 19.27
N ASP A 179 18.75 24.43 19.33
CA ASP A 179 19.83 23.50 19.05
C ASP A 179 19.52 22.62 17.84
N ASN A 180 20.49 21.79 17.43
CA ASN A 180 20.31 20.84 16.32
C ASN A 180 19.14 19.86 16.54
N PHE A 181 18.62 19.78 17.76
CA PHE A 181 17.49 18.94 18.14
C PHE A 181 16.21 19.73 18.42
N TYR A 182 16.12 21.02 18.09
CA TYR A 182 14.94 21.85 18.38
C TYR A 182 13.63 21.24 17.83
N ARG A 183 13.72 20.54 16.70
CA ARG A 183 12.59 19.82 16.09
C ARG A 183 12.12 18.65 16.96
N GLN A 184 13.06 17.96 17.60
CA GLN A 184 12.87 16.79 18.46
C GLN A 184 12.57 17.16 19.92
N ARG A 185 13.00 18.34 20.40
CA ARG A 185 12.85 18.76 21.80
C ARG A 185 11.46 19.29 22.17
N ILE A 186 10.67 19.77 21.22
CA ILE A 186 9.39 20.40 21.56
C ILE A 186 8.33 19.31 21.76
N VAL A 187 8.44 18.66 22.92
CA VAL A 187 7.41 17.83 23.51
C VAL A 187 6.39 18.77 24.13
N ARG A 188 5.11 18.62 23.80
CA ARG A 188 4.04 19.33 24.50
C ARG A 188 4.12 18.90 25.97
N MET A 189 4.63 19.77 26.84
CA MET A 189 4.66 19.52 28.28
C MET A 189 3.22 19.28 28.72
N THR A 190 2.91 18.08 29.21
CA THR A 190 1.64 17.83 29.89
C THR A 190 1.60 18.77 31.09
N LYS A 191 0.62 19.69 31.09
CA LYS A 191 0.25 20.46 32.28
C LYS A 191 -0.09 19.50 33.42
#